data_AF-A0A7K1DR82-F1
#
_entry.id   AF-A0A7K1DR82-F1
#
_cell.length_a   1.000
_cell.length_b   1.000
_cell.length_c   1.000
_cell.angle_alpha   90.00
_cell.angle_beta   90.00
_cell.angle_gamma   90.00
#
_symmetry.space_group_name_H-M   'P 1'
#
loop_
_entity.id
_entity.type
_entity.pdbx_description
1 polymer ?
#
loop_
_entity_poly.entity_id
_entity_poly.type
_entity_poly.pdbx_seq_one_letter_code
_entity_poly.pdbx_strand_id
1 'polypeptide(L)'
;MTAIPARRRRRMMAAVVSSVLTVIALPSGIVVGANSLLNESGGDKVDQGVVVDIPQTKVNLLAVVNANKELTAIALLAVAPGGNGGTIISVPVGAAADVAKGEAPSRLADGYAEGGLDALRFDVENLFNVTLDFADDVSSAELAALLAPVGTQPV
;
A
#
# COMPACT_ATOMS: atom_id res chain seq x y z
N MET A 1 -74.97 -23.96 -10.34
CA MET A 1 -73.68 -23.34 -10.75
C MET A 1 -73.90 -22.56 -12.04
N THR A 2 -74.23 -21.27 -11.98
CA THR A 2 -74.41 -20.43 -13.19
C THR A 2 -73.38 -19.32 -13.19
N ALA A 3 -72.35 -19.48 -14.01
CA ALA A 3 -71.27 -18.51 -14.14
C ALA A 3 -71.75 -17.32 -15.00
N ILE A 4 -71.79 -16.11 -14.41
CA ILE A 4 -72.18 -14.88 -15.12
C ILE A 4 -71.14 -14.61 -16.24
N PRO A 5 -71.53 -14.68 -17.54
CA PRO A 5 -70.58 -14.61 -18.66
C PRO A 5 -69.78 -13.30 -18.68
N ALA A 6 -70.41 -12.20 -18.27
CA ALA A 6 -69.80 -10.88 -18.22
C ALA A 6 -68.61 -10.80 -17.23
N ARG A 7 -68.67 -11.52 -16.10
CA ARG A 7 -67.61 -11.52 -15.08
C ARG A 7 -66.40 -12.34 -15.53
N ARG A 8 -66.64 -13.42 -16.29
CA ARG A 8 -65.58 -14.24 -16.92
C ARG A 8 -64.83 -13.43 -17.99
N ARG A 9 -65.54 -12.68 -18.84
CA ARG A 9 -64.93 -11.85 -19.90
C ARG A 9 -64.05 -10.74 -19.33
N ARG A 10 -64.48 -10.05 -18.27
CA ARG A 10 -63.67 -9.02 -17.59
C ARG A 10 -62.40 -9.59 -16.95
N ARG A 11 -62.50 -10.74 -16.28
CA ARG A 11 -61.33 -11.42 -15.69
C ARG A 11 -60.36 -11.93 -16.74
N MET A 12 -60.86 -12.45 -17.86
CA MET A 12 -60.03 -12.86 -19.00
C MET A 12 -59.32 -11.67 -19.65
N MET A 13 -60.01 -10.55 -19.87
CA MET A 13 -59.39 -9.33 -20.39
C MET A 13 -58.32 -8.79 -19.44
N ALA A 14 -58.59 -8.77 -18.13
CA ALA A 14 -57.59 -8.35 -17.14
C ALA A 14 -56.34 -9.25 -17.20
N ALA A 15 -56.52 -10.57 -17.28
CA ALA A 15 -55.41 -11.51 -17.39
C ALA A 15 -54.59 -11.33 -18.68
N VAL A 16 -55.26 -11.10 -19.82
CA VAL A 16 -54.58 -10.84 -21.09
C VAL A 16 -53.78 -9.54 -21.02
N VAL A 17 -54.36 -8.47 -20.49
CA VAL A 17 -53.70 -7.17 -20.37
C VAL A 17 -52.49 -7.25 -19.43
N SER A 18 -52.62 -7.91 -18.28
CA SER A 18 -51.48 -8.08 -17.36
C SER A 18 -50.35 -8.90 -17.99
N SER A 19 -50.67 -9.94 -18.75
CA SER A 19 -49.67 -10.75 -19.44
C SER A 19 -48.92 -9.94 -20.50
N VAL A 20 -49.64 -9.16 -21.30
CA VAL A 20 -49.03 -8.29 -22.33
C VAL A 20 -48.12 -7.23 -21.69
N LEU A 21 -48.58 -6.58 -20.61
CA LEU A 21 -47.76 -5.59 -19.90
C LEU A 21 -46.48 -6.21 -19.33
N THR A 22 -46.56 -7.42 -18.78
CA THR A 22 -45.40 -8.12 -18.20
C THR A 22 -44.37 -8.48 -19.28
N VAL A 23 -44.83 -8.94 -20.45
CA VAL A 23 -43.98 -9.29 -21.60
C VAL A 23 -43.23 -8.08 -22.14
N ILE A 24 -43.78 -6.86 -22.03
CA ILE A 24 -43.13 -5.63 -22.47
C ILE A 24 -42.18 -5.08 -21.38
N ALA A 25 -42.64 -5.06 -20.14
CA ALA A 25 -41.91 -4.44 -19.03
C ALA A 25 -40.58 -5.15 -18.74
N LEU A 26 -40.57 -6.49 -18.71
CA LEU A 26 -39.35 -7.27 -18.42
C LEU A 26 -38.18 -6.97 -19.37
N PRO A 27 -38.31 -7.13 -20.70
CA PRO A 27 -37.20 -6.85 -21.61
C PRO A 27 -36.83 -5.37 -21.61
N SER A 28 -37.79 -4.44 -21.49
CA SER A 28 -37.47 -3.01 -21.41
C SER A 28 -36.63 -2.65 -20.19
N GLY A 29 -36.93 -3.25 -19.03
CA GLY A 29 -36.15 -3.05 -17.80
C GLY A 29 -34.72 -3.56 -17.93
N ILE A 30 -34.53 -4.71 -18.58
CA ILE A 30 -33.20 -5.27 -18.85
C ILE A 30 -32.40 -4.32 -19.76
N VAL A 31 -33.01 -3.83 -20.85
CA VAL A 31 -32.33 -2.91 -21.78
C VAL A 31 -31.94 -1.61 -21.11
N VAL A 32 -32.85 -1.00 -20.34
CA VAL A 32 -32.57 0.25 -19.63
C VAL A 32 -31.50 0.05 -18.57
N GLY A 33 -31.60 -1.01 -17.75
CA GLY A 33 -30.61 -1.31 -16.72
C GLY A 33 -29.23 -1.60 -17.29
N ALA A 34 -29.15 -2.40 -18.37
CA ALA A 34 -27.90 -2.70 -19.06
C ALA A 34 -27.29 -1.42 -19.67
N ASN A 35 -28.10 -0.58 -20.30
CA ASN A 35 -27.61 0.67 -20.87
C ASN A 35 -27.11 1.63 -19.80
N SER A 36 -27.81 1.75 -18.66
CA SER A 36 -27.32 2.56 -17.53
C SER A 36 -25.98 2.06 -17.01
N LEU A 37 -25.79 0.74 -16.87
CA LEU A 37 -24.52 0.17 -16.42
C LEU A 37 -23.39 0.37 -17.44
N LEU A 38 -23.68 0.19 -18.73
CA LEU A 38 -22.68 0.31 -19.80
C LEU A 38 -22.31 1.76 -20.10
N ASN A 39 -23.20 2.71 -19.85
CA ASN A 39 -22.97 4.15 -20.03
C ASN A 39 -22.70 4.90 -18.73
N GLU A 40 -22.48 4.19 -17.61
CA GLU A 40 -22.15 4.81 -16.33
C GLU A 40 -20.73 5.37 -16.38
N SER A 41 -20.62 6.67 -16.64
CA SER A 41 -19.36 7.42 -16.60
C SER A 41 -18.89 7.78 -15.19
N GLY A 42 -19.63 7.37 -14.14
CA GLY A 42 -19.33 7.71 -12.75
C GLY A 42 -17.96 7.20 -12.26
N GLY A 43 -17.46 6.10 -12.84
CA GLY A 43 -16.12 5.56 -12.53
C GLY A 43 -14.97 6.28 -13.25
N ASP A 44 -15.24 6.94 -14.38
CA ASP A 44 -14.24 7.64 -15.21
C ASP A 44 -14.17 9.15 -14.93
N LYS A 45 -14.97 9.64 -13.98
CA LYS A 45 -14.88 11.02 -13.49
C LYS A 45 -13.77 11.13 -12.46
N VAL A 46 -12.53 11.09 -12.95
CA VAL A 46 -11.41 11.70 -12.24
C VAL A 46 -11.67 13.21 -12.22
N ASP A 47 -11.96 13.73 -11.03
CA ASP A 47 -12.02 15.18 -10.79
C ASP A 47 -10.71 15.77 -11.31
N GLN A 48 -10.78 16.71 -12.26
CA GLN A 48 -9.60 17.40 -12.81
C GLN A 48 -9.05 18.42 -11.80
N GLY A 49 -9.15 18.10 -10.51
CA GLY A 49 -8.47 18.80 -9.45
C GLY A 49 -6.97 18.79 -9.70
N VAL A 50 -6.30 19.83 -9.22
CA VAL A 50 -4.85 19.98 -9.27
C VAL A 50 -4.20 18.67 -8.82
N VAL A 51 -3.50 17.99 -9.73
CA VAL A 51 -2.63 16.87 -9.39
C VAL A 51 -1.55 17.44 -8.49
N VAL A 52 -1.67 17.17 -7.19
CA VAL A 52 -0.63 17.50 -6.22
C VAL A 52 0.42 16.41 -6.35
N ASP A 53 1.49 16.69 -7.10
CA ASP A 53 2.67 15.84 -7.10
C ASP A 53 3.26 15.85 -5.69
N ILE A 54 3.10 14.72 -4.98
CA ILE A 54 3.75 14.52 -3.68
C ILE A 54 5.23 14.29 -3.96
N PRO A 55 6.12 15.21 -3.57
CA PRO A 55 7.53 15.07 -3.85
C PRO A 55 8.08 13.83 -3.15
N GLN A 56 8.75 12.95 -3.89
CA GLN A 56 9.25 11.68 -3.36
C GLN A 56 10.51 11.93 -2.51
N THR A 57 10.41 11.65 -1.21
CA THR A 57 11.55 11.62 -0.28
C THR A 57 12.25 10.27 -0.41
N LYS A 58 13.54 10.29 -0.72
CA LYS A 58 14.33 9.05 -0.82
C LYS A 58 14.87 8.65 0.55
N VAL A 59 14.65 7.41 0.95
CA VAL A 59 15.10 6.88 2.25
C VAL A 59 16.12 5.78 2.05
N ASN A 60 17.29 5.93 2.66
CA ASN A 60 18.37 4.95 2.63
C ASN A 60 18.65 4.40 4.03
N LEU A 61 18.82 3.09 4.14
CA LEU A 61 19.28 2.41 5.34
C LEU A 61 20.80 2.20 5.29
N LEU A 62 21.49 2.76 6.28
CA LEU A 62 22.90 2.55 6.50
C LEU A 62 23.10 1.69 7.75
N ALA A 63 23.58 0.47 7.55
CA ALA A 63 24.01 -0.43 8.61
C ALA A 63 25.53 -0.36 8.73
N VAL A 64 26.05 -0.16 9.95
CA VAL A 64 27.50 -0.22 10.20
C VAL A 64 27.81 -1.53 10.91
N VAL A 65 28.76 -2.28 10.36
CA VAL A 65 29.13 -3.61 10.86
C VAL A 65 30.58 -3.67 11.32
N ASN A 66 30.84 -4.54 12.30
CA ASN A 66 32.20 -4.81 12.77
C ASN A 66 32.89 -5.90 11.93
N ALA A 67 34.14 -6.23 12.29
CA ALA A 67 34.93 -7.25 11.60
C ALA A 67 34.33 -8.68 11.68
N ASN A 68 33.45 -8.94 12.65
CA ASN A 68 32.76 -10.21 12.83
C ASN A 68 31.39 -10.24 12.12
N LYS A 69 31.07 -9.24 11.29
CA LYS A 69 29.75 -9.06 10.67
C LYS A 69 28.61 -8.93 11.70
N GLU A 70 28.89 -8.25 12.81
CA GLU A 70 27.85 -7.89 13.79
C GLU A 70 27.48 -6.41 13.65
N LEU A 71 26.19 -6.14 13.78
CA LEU A 71 25.62 -4.80 13.65
C LEU A 71 26.06 -3.89 14.81
N THR A 72 26.67 -2.76 14.49
CA THR A 72 27.21 -1.79 15.47
C THR A 72 26.38 -0.51 15.52
N ALA A 73 25.88 -0.06 14.37
CA ALA A 73 24.98 1.10 14.30
C ALA A 73 24.00 0.95 13.14
N ILE A 74 22.84 1.59 13.25
CA ILE A 74 21.85 1.70 12.19
C ILE A 74 21.45 3.18 12.07
N ALA A 75 21.45 3.70 10.85
CA ALA A 75 20.94 5.01 10.55
C ALA A 75 20.03 4.97 9.32
N LEU A 76 18.87 5.62 9.41
CA LEU A 76 18.04 5.92 8.26
C LEU A 76 18.31 7.35 7.80
N LEU A 77 18.57 7.50 6.51
CA LEU A 77 18.89 8.76 5.85
C LEU A 77 17.74 9.10 4.90
N ALA A 78 16.89 10.04 5.29
CA ALA A 78 15.80 10.53 4.45
C ALA A 78 16.21 11.87 3.80
N VAL A 79 16.41 11.89 2.49
CA VAL A 79 16.83 13.09 1.75
C VAL A 79 15.60 13.89 1.32
N ALA A 80 15.56 15.16 1.68
CA ALA A 80 14.44 16.02 1.37
C ALA A 80 14.22 16.13 -0.15
N PRO A 81 12.97 16.25 -0.61
CA PRO A 81 12.69 16.42 -2.03
C PRO A 81 13.38 17.69 -2.57
N GLY A 82 14.19 17.52 -3.62
CA GLY A 82 15.06 18.57 -4.15
C GLY A 82 16.54 18.50 -3.72
N GLY A 83 16.91 17.50 -2.90
CA GLY A 83 18.31 17.16 -2.61
C GLY A 83 19.03 18.06 -1.61
N ASN A 84 18.33 19.08 -1.07
CA ASN A 84 18.88 20.00 -0.08
C ASN A 84 18.29 19.68 1.30
N GLY A 85 19.12 19.13 2.19
CA GLY A 85 18.74 18.76 3.55
C GLY A 85 18.08 17.38 3.64
N GLY A 86 17.57 17.07 4.83
CA GLY A 86 17.01 15.75 5.13
C GLY A 86 16.96 15.47 6.62
N THR A 87 16.62 14.24 6.96
CA THR A 87 16.53 13.74 8.33
C THR A 87 17.40 12.51 8.47
N ILE A 88 18.20 12.47 9.55
CA ILE A 88 18.93 11.29 9.98
C ILE A 88 18.22 10.73 11.21
N ILE A 89 17.82 9.47 11.15
CA ILE A 89 17.18 8.77 12.27
C ILE A 89 18.16 7.70 12.74
N SER A 90 18.67 7.85 13.95
CA SER A 90 19.49 6.83 14.60
C SER A 90 18.57 5.75 15.17
N VAL A 91 18.79 4.50 14.80
CA VAL A 91 18.02 3.36 15.27
C VAL A 91 18.93 2.51 16.16
N PRO A 92 18.58 2.27 17.43
CA PRO A 92 19.37 1.38 18.27
C PRO A 92 19.41 -0.04 17.69
N VAL A 93 20.60 -0.65 17.62
CA VAL A 93 20.75 -2.05 17.16
C VAL A 93 19.94 -3.06 17.99
N GLY A 94 19.68 -2.73 19.26
CA GLY A 94 18.87 -3.52 20.17
C GLY A 94 17.37 -3.18 20.14
N ALA A 95 16.91 -2.37 19.18
CA ALA A 95 15.48 -2.12 19.01
C ALA A 95 14.73 -3.43 18.75
N ALA A 96 13.50 -3.51 19.26
CA ALA A 96 12.65 -4.66 19.03
C ALA A 96 12.25 -4.72 17.55
N ALA A 97 12.45 -5.87 16.92
CA ALA A 97 11.92 -6.15 15.59
C ALA A 97 10.41 -6.38 15.69
N ASP A 98 9.68 -6.05 14.62
CA ASP A 98 8.26 -6.37 14.51
C ASP A 98 8.11 -7.86 14.15
N VAL A 99 7.78 -8.66 15.15
CA VAL A 99 7.63 -10.12 15.03
C VAL A 99 6.17 -10.54 15.04
N ALA A 100 5.84 -11.64 14.36
CA ALA A 100 4.47 -12.08 14.28
C ALA A 100 3.93 -12.51 15.65
N LYS A 101 2.61 -12.41 15.83
CA LYS A 101 1.97 -12.80 17.09
C LYS A 101 2.23 -14.27 17.41
N GLY A 102 2.91 -14.52 18.53
CA GLY A 102 3.24 -15.87 19.02
C GLY A 102 4.68 -16.29 18.75
N GLU A 103 5.46 -15.48 18.02
CA GLU A 103 6.89 -15.66 17.87
C GLU A 103 7.66 -15.09 19.08
N ALA A 104 8.88 -15.57 19.27
CA ALA A 104 9.75 -15.05 20.31
C ALA A 104 10.15 -13.60 19.97
N PRO A 105 10.18 -12.67 20.95
CA PRO A 105 10.69 -11.33 20.73
C PRO A 105 12.13 -11.39 20.20
N SER A 106 12.39 -10.65 19.11
CA SER A 106 13.70 -10.55 18.47
C SER A 106 14.14 -9.10 18.39
N ARG A 107 15.46 -8.87 18.29
CA ARG A 107 16.04 -7.54 18.06
C ARG A 107 16.43 -7.39 16.61
N LEU A 108 16.53 -6.15 16.13
CA LEU A 108 17.04 -5.87 14.78
C LEU A 108 18.44 -6.48 14.53
N ALA A 109 19.31 -6.49 15.55
CA ALA A 109 20.61 -7.13 15.48
C ALA A 109 20.54 -8.65 15.28
N ASP A 110 19.53 -9.32 15.85
CA ASP A 110 19.35 -10.76 15.72
C ASP A 110 18.85 -11.09 14.30
N GLY A 111 17.91 -10.30 13.77
CA GLY A 111 17.45 -10.41 12.38
C GLY A 111 18.59 -10.23 11.36
N TYR A 112 19.47 -9.25 11.57
CA TYR A 112 20.67 -9.08 10.75
C TYR A 112 21.63 -10.28 10.86
N ALA A 113 21.83 -10.83 12.07
CA ALA A 113 22.72 -11.98 12.26
C ALA A 113 22.20 -13.25 11.55
N GLU A 114 20.88 -13.42 11.46
CA GLU A 114 20.24 -14.59 10.84
C GLU A 114 20.10 -14.46 9.32
N GLY A 115 19.71 -13.28 8.83
CA GLY A 115 19.34 -13.05 7.43
C GLY A 115 20.08 -11.92 6.72
N GLY A 116 21.07 -11.31 7.36
CA GLY A 116 21.90 -10.26 6.77
C GLY A 116 21.14 -8.95 6.50
N LEU A 117 21.61 -8.21 5.50
CA LEU A 117 21.08 -6.89 5.17
C LEU A 117 19.61 -6.92 4.73
N ASP A 118 19.19 -7.94 3.98
CA ASP A 118 17.82 -8.04 3.48
C ASP A 118 16.81 -8.26 4.61
N ALA A 119 17.16 -9.11 5.59
CA ALA A 119 16.33 -9.30 6.78
C ALA A 119 16.25 -8.03 7.63
N LEU A 120 17.40 -7.37 7.87
CA LEU A 120 17.42 -6.10 8.59
C LEU A 120 16.57 -5.03 7.88
N ARG A 121 16.66 -4.95 6.56
CA ARG A 121 15.87 -4.03 5.74
C ARG A 121 14.38 -4.29 5.94
N PHE A 122 13.95 -5.54 5.83
CA PHE A 122 12.55 -5.93 6.03
C PHE A 122 12.06 -5.59 7.43
N ASP A 123 12.84 -5.89 8.48
CA ASP A 123 12.49 -5.60 9.86
C ASP A 123 12.37 -4.09 10.12
N VAL A 124 13.25 -3.29 9.52
CA VAL A 124 13.22 -1.83 9.63
C VAL A 124 12.05 -1.24 8.84
N GLU A 125 11.76 -1.75 7.63
CA GLU A 125 10.59 -1.36 6.84
C GLU A 125 9.29 -1.61 7.61
N ASN A 126 9.17 -2.76 8.27
CA ASN A 126 8.02 -3.09 9.12
C ASN A 126 7.95 -2.22 10.37
N LEU A 127 9.08 -2.04 11.09
CA LEU A 127 9.13 -1.26 12.32
C LEU A 127 8.70 0.20 12.12
N PHE A 128 9.12 0.81 11.00
CA PHE A 128 8.78 2.20 10.68
C PHE A 128 7.54 2.33 9.78
N ASN A 129 7.00 1.21 9.28
CA ASN A 129 5.93 1.15 8.30
C ASN A 129 6.22 2.04 7.08
N VAL A 130 7.41 1.87 6.50
CA VAL A 130 7.89 2.61 5.31
C VAL A 130 8.51 1.64 4.32
N THR A 131 8.64 2.07 3.07
CA THR A 131 9.47 1.37 2.07
C THR A 131 10.78 2.13 1.93
N LEU A 132 11.91 1.42 2.06
CA LEU A 132 13.23 2.00 1.85
C LEU A 132 13.55 1.98 0.35
N ASP A 133 14.30 2.95 -0.16
CA ASP A 133 14.77 2.91 -1.54
C ASP A 133 16.06 2.09 -1.64
N PHE A 134 16.96 2.30 -0.69
CA PHE A 134 18.29 1.73 -0.66
C PHE A 134 18.61 1.18 0.73
N ALA A 135 19.48 0.17 0.77
CA ALA A 135 20.04 -0.39 1.99
C ALA A 135 21.49 -0.79 1.71
N ASP A 136 22.40 -0.50 2.64
CA ASP A 136 23.81 -0.85 2.53
C ASP A 136 24.40 -1.18 3.91
N ASP A 137 25.27 -2.21 3.98
CA ASP A 137 26.05 -2.55 5.16
C ASP A 137 27.54 -2.24 4.95
N VAL A 138 28.06 -1.27 5.71
CA VAL A 138 29.45 -0.82 5.59
C VAL A 138 30.25 -1.21 6.82
N SER A 139 31.48 -1.67 6.59
CA SER A 139 32.45 -1.82 7.66
C SER A 139 32.94 -0.46 8.17
N SER A 140 33.51 -0.44 9.37
CA SER A 140 34.13 0.78 9.90
C SER A 140 35.23 1.35 8.99
N ALA A 141 35.97 0.48 8.30
CA ALA A 141 37.02 0.88 7.37
C ALA A 141 36.45 1.52 6.09
N GLU A 142 35.38 0.96 5.54
CA GLU A 142 34.69 1.52 4.37
C GLU A 142 34.03 2.85 4.72
N LEU A 143 33.37 2.94 5.87
CA LEU A 143 32.79 4.20 6.34
C LEU A 143 33.87 5.28 6.56
N ALA A 144 35.02 4.92 7.14
CA ALA A 144 36.14 5.83 7.29
C ALA A 144 36.69 6.30 5.93
N ALA A 145 36.78 5.40 4.94
CA ALA A 145 37.19 5.75 3.59
C ALA A 145 36.17 6.68 2.89
N LEU A 146 34.88 6.46 3.10
CA LEU A 146 33.81 7.34 2.61
C LEU A 146 33.87 8.75 3.22
N LEU A 147 34.26 8.85 4.49
CA LEU A 147 34.39 10.12 5.19
C LEU A 147 35.76 10.80 4.99
N ALA A 148 36.77 10.10 4.48
CA ALA A 148 38.11 10.66 4.29
C ALA A 148 38.12 11.97 3.45
N PRO A 149 37.33 12.12 2.37
CA PRO A 149 37.29 13.35 1.59
C PRO A 149 36.71 14.56 2.33
N VAL A 150 35.85 14.35 3.34
CA VAL A 150 35.28 15.47 4.13
C VAL A 150 36.24 15.98 5.22
N GLY A 151 37.36 15.29 5.42
CA GLY A 151 38.38 15.67 6.40
C GLY A 151 37.94 15.48 7.85
N THR A 152 38.78 15.95 8.78
CA THR A 152 38.51 15.87 10.22
C THR A 152 37.36 16.80 10.60
N GLN A 153 36.28 16.22 11.12
CA GLN A 153 35.17 16.99 11.68
C GLN A 153 35.49 17.35 13.14
N PRO A 154 35.26 18.59 13.58
CA PRO A 154 35.28 18.92 15.00
C PRO A 154 34.13 18.15 15.67
N VAL A 155 34.46 17.31 16.66
CA VAL A 155 33.52 16.50 17.43
C VAL A 155 33.22 17.17 18.76
#